data_AF-A0A1J5K3X3-F1
#
_entry.id   AF-A0A1J5K3X3-F1
#
_cell.length_a   1.000
_cell.length_b   1.000
_cell.length_c   1.000
_cell.angle_alpha   90.00
_cell.angle_beta   90.00
_cell.angle_gamma   90.00
#
_symmetry.space_group_name_H-M   'P 1'
#
loop_
_entity.id
_entity.type
_entity.pdbx_description
1 polymer ?
#
loop_
_entity_poly.entity_id
_entity_poly.type
_entity_poly.pdbx_seq_one_letter_code
_entity_poly.pdbx_strand_id
1 'polypeptide(L)'
;MKSGKKSKRCQKKIITKEHRAIRKVRLELGLTLKDAGDKLGLSSKGIGAIENGRVILDKNRIMEIVSSYGLDYQNFLDIRDEVETNKQSKYERRRSSKKIITKECLVLKSMRRVKNLSQVKASALCGYPRSAIGKIEHGRIELSEMKIRHIVEAYGYRYPDFVDNLSKEELRDTIVDSCIKRIEQLDDIKLAIVRNLLDSL
;
A
#
# COMPACT_ATOMS: atom_id res chain seq x y z
N MET A 1 20.05 -2.21 49.59
CA MET A 1 20.50 -1.82 48.24
C MET A 1 20.58 -3.08 47.39
N LYS A 2 19.70 -3.26 46.38
CA LYS A 2 19.77 -4.42 45.47
C LYS A 2 20.39 -3.97 44.15
N SER A 3 21.57 -4.49 43.85
CA SER A 3 22.35 -4.23 42.63
C SER A 3 21.68 -4.89 41.42
N GLY A 4 20.98 -4.10 40.61
CA GLY A 4 20.45 -4.58 39.33
C GLY A 4 21.57 -4.94 38.36
N LYS A 5 21.57 -6.19 37.87
CA LYS A 5 22.47 -6.67 36.81
C LYS A 5 22.37 -5.75 35.58
N LYS A 6 23.42 -4.98 35.29
CA LYS A 6 23.49 -4.11 34.10
C LYS A 6 23.62 -4.99 32.85
N SER A 7 22.56 -5.04 32.03
CA SER A 7 22.60 -5.72 30.73
C SER A 7 23.59 -5.02 29.76
N LYS A 8 24.32 -5.82 28.97
CA LYS A 8 25.28 -5.33 27.97
C LYS A 8 24.53 -4.55 26.88
N ARG A 9 24.83 -3.25 26.75
CA ARG A 9 24.30 -2.41 25.68
C ARG A 9 24.87 -2.84 24.33
N CYS A 10 24.02 -2.91 23.31
CA CYS A 10 24.47 -3.16 21.95
C CYS A 10 25.08 -1.88 21.36
N GLN A 11 26.22 -2.00 20.67
CA GLN A 11 26.87 -0.87 19.98
C GLN A 11 26.08 -0.40 18.74
N LYS A 12 25.22 -1.25 18.16
CA LYS A 12 24.36 -0.93 17.00
C LYS A 12 22.90 -1.28 17.29
N LYS A 13 21.97 -0.43 16.87
CA LYS A 13 20.53 -0.68 17.04
C LYS A 13 20.08 -1.82 16.10
N ILE A 14 19.71 -2.97 16.65
CA ILE A 14 19.21 -4.13 15.89
C ILE A 14 17.87 -4.55 16.48
N ILE A 15 16.77 -4.26 15.77
CA ILE A 15 15.42 -4.67 16.19
C ILE A 15 15.11 -6.05 15.59
N THR A 16 15.20 -7.08 16.41
CA THR A 16 14.81 -8.46 16.06
C THR A 16 13.31 -8.71 16.29
N LYS A 17 12.82 -9.92 15.98
CA LYS A 17 11.41 -10.29 16.20
C LYS A 17 11.07 -10.39 17.69
N GLU A 18 12.02 -10.81 18.50
CA GLU A 18 11.92 -10.92 19.96
C GLU A 18 11.66 -9.55 20.60
N HIS A 19 12.38 -8.51 20.16
CA HIS A 19 12.16 -7.14 20.64
C HIS A 19 10.75 -6.63 20.34
N ARG A 20 10.21 -6.96 19.16
CA ARG A 20 8.86 -6.61 18.74
C ARG A 20 7.80 -7.41 19.50
N ALA A 21 8.07 -8.69 19.74
CA ALA A 21 7.21 -9.57 20.53
C ALA A 21 7.09 -9.08 21.96
N ILE A 22 8.20 -8.72 22.63
CA ILE A 22 8.17 -8.13 23.98
C ILE A 22 7.30 -6.88 24.04
N ARG A 23 7.40 -6.01 23.05
CA ARG A 23 6.55 -4.81 22.95
C ARG A 23 5.07 -5.16 22.78
N LYS A 24 4.77 -6.15 21.93
CA LYS A 24 3.39 -6.60 21.68
C LYS A 24 2.77 -7.18 22.95
N VAL A 25 3.47 -8.10 23.61
CA VAL A 25 3.09 -8.67 24.91
C VAL A 25 2.74 -7.57 25.92
N ARG A 26 3.63 -6.57 26.08
CA ARG A 26 3.39 -5.47 27.01
C ARG A 26 2.09 -4.72 26.70
N LEU A 27 1.83 -4.43 25.42
CA LEU A 27 0.65 -3.69 24.99
C LEU A 27 -0.64 -4.51 25.13
N GLU A 28 -0.59 -5.81 24.87
CA GLU A 28 -1.75 -6.71 25.04
C GLU A 28 -2.15 -6.85 26.51
N LEU A 29 -1.18 -6.80 27.42
CA LEU A 29 -1.41 -6.74 28.86
C LEU A 29 -1.78 -5.34 29.37
N GLY A 30 -1.93 -4.34 28.48
CA GLY A 30 -2.30 -2.97 28.84
C GLY A 30 -1.25 -2.21 29.66
N LEU A 31 0.00 -2.70 29.71
CA LEU A 31 1.03 -2.12 30.57
C LEU A 31 1.70 -0.91 29.91
N THR A 32 1.85 0.18 30.66
CA THR A 32 2.68 1.31 30.21
C THR A 32 4.17 0.97 30.32
N LEU A 33 5.04 1.78 29.71
CA LEU A 33 6.49 1.64 29.87
C LEU A 33 6.95 1.85 31.33
N LYS A 34 6.18 2.60 32.11
CA LYS A 34 6.44 2.80 33.54
C LYS A 34 6.09 1.54 34.32
N ASP A 35 4.89 1.00 34.13
CA ASP A 35 4.44 -0.21 34.84
C ASP A 35 5.33 -1.42 34.52
N ALA A 36 5.71 -1.58 33.24
CA ALA A 36 6.64 -2.62 32.83
C ALA A 36 8.04 -2.41 33.42
N GLY A 37 8.45 -1.15 33.58
CA GLY A 37 9.70 -0.78 34.25
C GLY A 37 9.68 -1.17 35.71
N ASP A 38 8.62 -0.83 36.42
CA ASP A 38 8.43 -1.13 37.85
C ASP A 38 8.45 -2.65 38.10
N LYS A 39 7.80 -3.44 37.24
CA LYS A 39 7.83 -4.92 37.29
C LYS A 39 9.23 -5.51 37.08
N LEU A 40 10.09 -4.86 36.30
CA LEU A 40 11.44 -5.32 35.96
C LEU A 40 12.56 -4.65 36.77
N GLY A 41 12.23 -3.71 37.66
CA GLY A 41 13.21 -2.87 38.33
C GLY A 41 14.02 -1.99 37.37
N LEU A 42 13.40 -1.55 36.27
CA LEU A 42 14.01 -0.72 35.24
C LEU A 42 13.27 0.61 35.08
N SER A 43 13.96 1.64 34.58
CA SER A 43 13.28 2.87 34.14
C SER A 43 12.48 2.64 32.87
N SER A 44 11.45 3.47 32.61
CA SER A 44 10.69 3.45 31.35
C SER A 44 11.60 3.59 30.13
N LYS A 45 12.69 4.36 30.25
CA LYS A 45 13.73 4.48 29.22
C LYS A 45 14.52 3.19 29.01
N GLY A 46 14.72 2.40 30.07
CA GLY A 46 15.31 1.06 30.02
C GLY A 46 14.43 0.08 29.26
N ILE A 47 13.13 0.03 29.54
CA ILE A 47 12.17 -0.80 28.78
C ILE A 47 12.12 -0.35 27.32
N GLY A 48 12.06 0.96 27.08
CA GLY A 48 12.13 1.51 25.73
C GLY A 48 13.42 1.15 24.99
N ALA A 49 14.57 1.07 25.68
CA ALA A 49 15.82 0.64 25.07
C ALA A 49 15.80 -0.84 24.68
N ILE A 50 15.15 -1.69 25.49
CA ILE A 50 14.93 -3.10 25.18
C ILE A 50 14.05 -3.20 23.93
N GLU A 51 12.83 -2.69 23.94
CA GLU A 51 11.88 -2.83 22.81
C GLU A 51 12.39 -2.25 21.48
N ASN A 52 13.27 -1.26 21.55
CA ASN A 52 13.87 -0.62 20.38
C ASN A 52 15.18 -1.28 19.90
N GLY A 53 15.55 -2.45 20.43
CA GLY A 53 16.71 -3.21 19.96
C GLY A 53 18.05 -2.58 20.31
N ARG A 54 18.13 -1.86 21.43
CA ARG A 54 19.39 -1.28 21.97
C ARG A 54 20.02 -2.16 23.05
N VAL A 55 19.35 -3.24 23.43
CA VAL A 55 19.78 -4.23 24.41
C VAL A 55 19.82 -5.58 23.72
N ILE A 56 20.84 -6.39 23.99
CA ILE A 56 20.90 -7.75 23.45
C ILE A 56 19.96 -8.63 24.26
N LEU A 57 19.10 -9.38 23.56
CA LEU A 57 18.15 -10.32 24.17
C LEU A 57 18.64 -11.75 23.94
N ASP A 58 19.04 -12.41 25.02
CA ASP A 58 19.22 -13.86 25.05
C ASP A 58 17.95 -14.53 25.63
N LYS A 59 17.88 -15.86 25.52
CA LYS A 59 16.73 -16.65 25.99
C LYS A 59 16.43 -16.39 27.47
N ASN A 60 17.46 -16.34 28.31
CA ASN A 60 17.32 -16.12 29.75
C ASN A 60 16.73 -14.73 30.05
N ARG A 61 17.18 -13.69 29.35
CA ARG A 61 16.66 -12.34 29.52
C ARG A 61 15.23 -12.20 29.04
N ILE A 62 14.88 -12.88 27.94
CA ILE A 62 13.49 -12.92 27.46
C ILE A 62 12.60 -13.59 28.51
N MET A 63 13.02 -14.75 29.04
CA MET A 63 12.27 -15.45 30.09
C MET A 63 12.08 -14.57 31.33
N GLU A 64 13.11 -13.85 31.79
CA GLU A 64 13.01 -12.92 32.91
C GLU A 64 11.97 -11.81 32.66
N ILE A 65 11.99 -11.21 31.47
CA ILE A 65 11.05 -10.16 31.06
C ILE A 65 9.62 -10.69 31.01
N VAL A 66 9.41 -11.81 30.34
CA VAL A 66 8.08 -12.41 30.15
C VAL A 66 7.51 -12.89 31.49
N SER A 67 8.35 -13.51 32.34
CA SER A 67 7.94 -13.94 33.69
C SER A 67 7.56 -12.75 34.57
N SER A 68 8.26 -11.61 34.46
CA SER A 68 7.90 -10.39 35.21
C SER A 68 6.53 -9.85 34.82
N TYR A 69 6.05 -10.17 33.62
CA TYR A 69 4.72 -9.80 33.15
C TYR A 69 3.64 -10.82 33.54
N GLY A 70 4.01 -11.94 34.17
CA GLY A 70 3.10 -13.00 34.57
C GLY A 70 2.80 -14.03 33.48
N LEU A 71 3.66 -14.11 32.45
CA LEU A 71 3.52 -15.06 31.35
C LEU A 71 4.65 -16.10 31.39
N ASP A 72 4.38 -17.27 30.81
CA ASP A 72 5.42 -18.26 30.55
C ASP A 72 6.11 -18.02 29.20
N TYR A 73 7.20 -18.75 28.97
CA TYR A 73 7.95 -18.63 27.73
C TYR A 73 7.19 -19.14 26.50
N GLN A 74 6.22 -20.05 26.66
CA GLN A 74 5.44 -20.59 25.55
C GLN A 74 4.48 -19.56 24.98
N ASN A 75 3.74 -18.85 25.84
CA ASN A 75 2.89 -17.73 25.45
C ASN A 75 3.69 -16.66 24.67
N PHE A 76 4.95 -16.44 25.05
CA PHE A 76 5.83 -15.53 24.30
C PHE A 76 6.20 -16.06 22.91
N LEU A 77 6.42 -17.37 22.75
CA LEU A 77 6.75 -17.98 21.45
C LEU A 77 5.58 -17.83 20.47
N ASP A 78 4.36 -18.07 20.92
CA ASP A 78 3.15 -17.90 20.11
C ASP A 78 3.02 -16.46 19.60
N ILE A 79 3.16 -15.48 20.51
CA ILE A 79 3.11 -14.06 20.17
C ILE A 79 4.28 -13.65 19.25
N ARG A 80 5.46 -14.23 19.43
CA ARG A 80 6.63 -13.98 18.59
C ARG A 80 6.39 -14.46 17.16
N ASP A 81 5.78 -15.62 17.00
CA ASP A 81 5.53 -16.22 15.68
C ASP A 81 4.41 -15.47 14.94
N GLU A 82 3.42 -14.93 15.66
CA GLU A 82 2.47 -13.95 15.10
C GLU A 82 3.11 -12.63 14.65
N VAL A 83 4.20 -12.20 15.28
CA VAL A 83 4.95 -11.00 14.86
C VAL A 83 5.77 -11.27 13.60
N GLU A 84 6.16 -12.53 13.36
CA GLU A 84 6.87 -12.97 12.16
C GLU A 84 5.95 -12.95 10.94
N THR A 85 4.72 -13.47 11.06
CA THR A 85 3.70 -13.43 9.99
C THR A 85 3.26 -11.99 9.67
N ASN A 86 3.25 -11.09 10.65
CA ASN A 86 2.88 -9.68 10.45
C ASN A 86 3.91 -8.84 9.67
N LYS A 87 5.11 -9.36 9.32
CA LYS A 87 6.03 -8.66 8.40
C LYS A 87 5.46 -8.55 6.98
N GLN A 88 4.59 -9.46 6.54
CA GLN A 88 3.82 -9.33 5.28
C GLN A 88 2.97 -8.05 5.27
N SER A 89 2.41 -7.65 6.43
CA SER A 89 1.40 -6.58 6.50
C SER A 89 1.91 -5.19 6.14
N LYS A 90 3.22 -4.89 6.24
CA LYS A 90 3.74 -3.55 5.90
C LYS A 90 3.80 -3.32 4.38
N TYR A 91 3.97 -4.39 3.60
CA TYR A 91 3.91 -4.33 2.13
C TYR A 91 2.47 -4.41 1.60
N GLU A 92 1.58 -5.13 2.30
CA GLU A 92 0.15 -5.20 1.96
C GLU A 92 -0.65 -3.94 2.34
N ARG A 93 -0.24 -3.20 3.38
CA ARG A 93 -0.92 -1.98 3.85
C ARG A 93 -0.66 -0.75 2.99
N ARG A 94 0.27 -0.80 2.03
CA ARG A 94 0.39 0.25 1.02
C ARG A 94 -0.73 0.03 -0.01
N ARG A 95 -1.82 0.81 0.11
CA ARG A 95 -2.92 0.86 -0.87
C ARG A 95 -2.42 1.00 -2.32
N SER A 96 -1.23 1.57 -2.53
CA SER A 96 -0.54 1.66 -3.83
C SER A 96 -0.07 0.33 -4.45
N SER A 97 -0.06 -0.77 -3.70
CA SER A 97 0.38 -2.09 -4.18
C SER A 97 -0.79 -2.95 -4.71
N LYS A 98 -2.04 -2.64 -4.35
CA LYS A 98 -3.21 -3.34 -4.89
C LYS A 98 -3.62 -2.66 -6.20
N LYS A 99 -3.49 -3.38 -7.31
CA LYS A 99 -3.92 -2.94 -8.64
C LYS A 99 -5.40 -3.29 -8.80
N ILE A 100 -6.29 -2.35 -8.46
CA ILE A 100 -7.74 -2.53 -8.62
C ILE A 100 -8.18 -1.53 -9.69
N ILE A 101 -8.29 -2.01 -10.94
CA ILE A 101 -8.76 -1.19 -12.05
C ILE A 101 -10.29 -1.18 -11.99
N THR A 102 -10.86 -0.04 -11.59
CA THR A 102 -12.30 0.18 -11.58
C THR A 102 -12.78 0.78 -12.90
N LYS A 103 -14.10 0.79 -13.14
CA LYS A 103 -14.69 1.36 -14.36
C LYS A 103 -14.40 2.86 -14.47
N GLU A 104 -14.39 3.58 -13.34
CA GLU A 104 -14.02 5.00 -13.26
C GLU A 104 -12.60 5.25 -13.76
N CYS A 105 -11.63 4.40 -13.39
CA CYS A 105 -10.26 4.50 -13.91
C CYS A 105 -10.22 4.37 -15.44
N LEU A 106 -11.03 3.46 -15.99
CA LEU A 106 -11.12 3.22 -17.44
C LEU A 106 -11.82 4.38 -18.16
N VAL A 107 -12.88 4.93 -17.59
CA VAL A 107 -13.57 6.11 -18.13
C VAL A 107 -12.62 7.30 -18.18
N LEU A 108 -11.89 7.59 -17.09
CA LEU A 108 -10.90 8.69 -17.08
C LEU A 108 -9.80 8.49 -18.12
N LYS A 109 -9.33 7.25 -18.31
CA LYS A 109 -8.37 6.91 -19.37
C LYS A 109 -8.97 7.19 -20.75
N SER A 110 -10.23 6.83 -20.97
CA SER A 110 -10.91 7.04 -22.24
C SER A 110 -11.16 8.51 -22.57
N MET A 111 -11.69 9.26 -21.62
CA MET A 111 -11.85 10.72 -21.77
C MET A 111 -10.51 11.40 -22.06
N ARG A 112 -9.41 10.95 -21.42
CA ARG A 112 -8.05 11.46 -21.72
C ARG A 112 -7.63 11.17 -23.17
N ARG A 113 -7.80 9.93 -23.64
CA ARG A 113 -7.40 9.53 -25.01
C ARG A 113 -8.23 10.25 -26.06
N VAL A 114 -9.52 10.46 -25.83
CA VAL A 114 -10.40 11.24 -26.73
C VAL A 114 -9.89 12.68 -26.89
N LYS A 115 -9.36 13.29 -25.83
CA LYS A 115 -8.70 14.61 -25.89
C LYS A 115 -7.26 14.59 -26.43
N ASN A 116 -6.75 13.43 -26.86
CA ASN A 116 -5.36 13.23 -27.30
C ASN A 116 -4.32 13.72 -26.27
N LEU A 117 -4.61 13.58 -24.99
CA LEU A 117 -3.71 14.00 -23.92
C LEU A 117 -2.77 12.84 -23.52
N SER A 118 -1.46 13.10 -23.46
CA SER A 118 -0.54 12.15 -22.82
C SER A 118 -0.75 12.12 -21.30
N GLN A 119 -0.37 11.04 -20.62
CA GLN A 119 -0.47 10.96 -19.15
C GLN A 119 0.34 12.07 -18.44
N VAL A 120 1.46 12.49 -19.05
CA VAL A 120 2.28 13.58 -18.53
C VAL A 120 1.55 14.92 -18.67
N LYS A 121 0.98 15.21 -19.84
CA LYS A 121 0.21 16.44 -20.08
C LYS A 121 -1.03 16.50 -19.21
N ALA A 122 -1.75 15.38 -19.09
CA ALA A 122 -2.90 15.23 -18.21
C ALA A 122 -2.53 15.47 -16.73
N SER A 123 -1.39 14.94 -16.27
CA SER A 123 -0.93 15.17 -14.90
C SER A 123 -0.63 16.65 -14.67
N ALA A 124 0.02 17.32 -15.64
CA ALA A 124 0.30 18.76 -15.57
C ALA A 124 -1.00 19.59 -15.51
N LEU A 125 -2.00 19.28 -16.35
CA LEU A 125 -3.31 19.94 -16.32
C LEU A 125 -4.01 19.81 -14.97
N CYS A 126 -3.88 18.64 -14.32
CA CYS A 126 -4.47 18.39 -13.01
C CYS A 126 -3.64 18.95 -11.84
N GLY A 127 -2.47 19.55 -12.08
CA GLY A 127 -1.54 19.97 -11.01
C GLY A 127 -0.94 18.80 -10.22
N TYR A 128 -0.85 17.61 -10.83
CA TYR A 128 -0.37 16.40 -10.19
C TYR A 128 1.08 16.04 -10.56
N PRO A 129 1.77 15.23 -9.73
CA PRO A 129 3.07 14.67 -10.10
C PRO A 129 2.99 13.89 -11.42
N ARG A 130 4.08 13.90 -12.21
CA ARG A 130 4.19 13.29 -13.54
C ARG A 130 3.67 11.84 -13.65
N SER A 131 3.73 11.06 -12.57
CA SER A 131 3.31 9.65 -12.53
C SER A 131 1.88 9.42 -12.02
N ALA A 132 1.17 10.47 -11.59
CA ALA A 132 -0.10 10.34 -10.88
C ALA A 132 -1.22 9.81 -11.77
N ILE A 133 -1.44 10.42 -12.95
CA ILE A 133 -2.47 9.95 -13.90
C ILE A 133 -2.21 8.51 -14.32
N GLY A 134 -0.95 8.15 -14.59
CA GLY A 134 -0.57 6.77 -14.86
C GLY A 134 -0.97 5.83 -13.72
N LYS A 135 -0.68 6.18 -12.46
CA LYS A 135 -1.07 5.34 -11.31
C LYS A 135 -2.59 5.26 -11.14
N ILE A 136 -3.33 6.34 -11.39
CA ILE A 136 -4.80 6.39 -11.34
C ILE A 136 -5.39 5.44 -12.39
N GLU A 137 -5.00 5.57 -13.65
CA GLU A 137 -5.52 4.75 -14.75
C GLU A 137 -5.22 3.26 -14.58
N HIS A 138 -4.11 2.93 -13.91
CA HIS A 138 -3.76 1.56 -13.57
C HIS A 138 -4.41 1.05 -12.28
N GLY A 139 -5.30 1.82 -11.64
CA GLY A 139 -6.02 1.39 -10.45
C GLY A 139 -5.13 1.26 -9.21
N ARG A 140 -4.04 2.05 -9.13
CA ARG A 140 -3.11 2.06 -7.98
C ARG A 140 -3.38 3.21 -7.01
N ILE A 141 -4.36 4.05 -7.31
CA ILE A 141 -4.79 5.19 -6.51
C ILE A 141 -6.30 5.13 -6.40
N GLU A 142 -6.79 5.21 -5.18
CA GLU A 142 -8.23 5.31 -4.89
C GLU A 142 -8.78 6.65 -5.39
N LEU A 143 -9.90 6.57 -6.12
CA LEU A 143 -10.60 7.70 -6.70
C LEU A 143 -11.77 8.08 -5.78
N SER A 144 -11.68 9.24 -5.14
CA SER A 144 -12.83 9.89 -4.53
C SER A 144 -13.59 10.70 -5.57
N GLU A 145 -14.87 10.98 -5.33
CA GLU A 145 -15.69 11.79 -6.24
C GLU A 145 -15.05 13.16 -6.53
N MET A 146 -14.54 13.84 -5.50
CA MET A 146 -13.82 15.11 -5.65
C MET A 146 -12.63 14.99 -6.61
N LYS A 147 -11.88 13.88 -6.54
CA LYS A 147 -10.72 13.65 -7.41
C LYS A 147 -11.16 13.38 -8.85
N ILE A 148 -12.23 12.62 -9.04
CA ILE A 148 -12.80 12.38 -10.37
C ILE A 148 -13.24 13.71 -10.99
N ARG A 149 -14.01 14.51 -10.24
CA ARG A 149 -14.50 15.81 -10.70
C ARG A 149 -13.36 16.74 -11.13
N HIS A 150 -12.34 16.86 -10.29
CA HIS A 150 -11.13 17.64 -10.61
C HIS A 150 -10.45 17.20 -11.91
N ILE A 151 -10.27 15.89 -12.11
CA ILE A 151 -9.63 15.36 -13.33
C ILE A 151 -10.50 15.61 -14.57
N VAL A 152 -11.81 15.38 -14.46
CA VAL A 152 -12.77 15.58 -15.56
C VAL A 152 -12.81 17.04 -15.99
N GLU A 153 -12.88 17.97 -15.04
CA GLU A 153 -12.84 19.41 -15.29
C GLU A 153 -11.48 19.84 -15.87
N ALA A 154 -10.37 19.32 -15.36
CA ALA A 154 -9.03 19.60 -15.89
C ALA A 154 -8.84 19.09 -17.34
N TYR A 155 -9.60 18.08 -17.77
CA TYR A 155 -9.64 17.61 -19.16
C TYR A 155 -10.57 18.45 -20.04
N GLY A 156 -11.30 19.41 -19.47
CA GLY A 156 -12.25 20.26 -20.18
C GLY A 156 -13.59 19.58 -20.45
N TYR A 157 -14.03 18.71 -19.54
CA TYR A 157 -15.35 18.08 -19.54
C TYR A 157 -16.17 18.52 -18.33
N ARG A 158 -17.48 18.32 -18.40
CA ARG A 158 -18.38 18.46 -17.25
C ARG A 158 -18.52 17.10 -16.56
N TYR A 159 -18.80 17.11 -15.25
CA TYR A 159 -19.02 15.88 -14.51
C TYR A 159 -20.14 14.97 -15.08
N PRO A 160 -21.27 15.50 -15.62
CA PRO A 160 -22.26 14.67 -16.31
C PRO A 160 -21.68 13.88 -17.49
N ASP A 161 -20.73 14.43 -18.25
CA ASP A 161 -20.07 13.71 -19.36
C ASP A 161 -19.36 12.45 -18.84
N PHE A 162 -18.81 12.52 -17.62
CA PHE A 162 -18.19 11.36 -16.98
C PHE A 162 -19.23 10.31 -16.61
N VAL A 163 -20.37 10.71 -16.03
CA VAL A 163 -21.48 9.80 -15.69
C VAL A 163 -22.04 9.11 -16.94
N ASP A 164 -22.20 9.86 -18.03
CA ASP A 164 -22.64 9.32 -19.32
C ASP A 164 -21.65 8.31 -19.91
N ASN A 165 -20.36 8.49 -19.69
CA ASN A 165 -19.38 7.47 -20.10
C ASN A 165 -19.34 6.28 -19.13
N LEU A 166 -19.66 6.48 -17.86
CA LEU A 166 -19.75 5.42 -16.87
C LEU A 166 -20.96 4.50 -17.11
N SER A 167 -22.05 5.02 -17.67
CA SER A 167 -23.25 4.25 -17.99
C SER A 167 -23.11 3.38 -19.25
N LYS A 168 -22.21 3.73 -20.16
CA LYS A 168 -21.94 2.95 -21.38
C LYS A 168 -21.47 1.54 -21.04
N GLU A 169 -21.96 0.56 -21.79
CA GLU A 169 -21.54 -0.84 -21.69
C GLU A 169 -20.07 -0.99 -22.09
N GLU A 170 -19.71 -0.43 -23.24
CA GLU A 170 -18.34 -0.39 -23.75
C GLU A 170 -17.80 1.02 -23.92
N LEU A 171 -16.52 1.21 -23.58
CA LEU A 171 -15.82 2.47 -23.77
C LEU A 171 -15.19 2.54 -25.16
N ARG A 172 -15.15 3.73 -25.75
CA ARG A 172 -14.59 3.98 -27.08
C ARG A 172 -13.18 3.41 -27.23
N ASP A 173 -12.34 3.58 -26.21
CA ASP A 173 -10.97 3.06 -26.21
C ASP A 173 -10.89 1.55 -26.37
N THR A 174 -11.79 0.83 -25.70
CA THR A 174 -11.81 -0.63 -25.72
C THR A 174 -12.17 -1.12 -27.12
N ILE A 175 -13.15 -0.45 -27.74
CA ILE A 175 -13.57 -0.71 -29.12
C ILE A 175 -12.40 -0.43 -30.07
N VAL A 176 -11.75 0.74 -29.95
CA VAL A 176 -10.60 1.11 -30.79
C VAL A 176 -9.44 0.13 -30.64
N ASP A 177 -9.06 -0.21 -29.40
CA ASP A 177 -7.98 -1.15 -29.13
C ASP A 177 -8.31 -2.56 -29.65
N SER A 178 -9.59 -2.97 -29.60
CA SER A 178 -10.07 -4.23 -30.18
C SER A 178 -9.98 -4.23 -31.71
N CYS A 179 -10.44 -3.15 -32.36
CA CYS A 179 -10.35 -2.98 -33.81
C CYS A 179 -8.91 -3.03 -34.30
N ILE A 180 -7.99 -2.29 -33.66
CA ILE A 180 -6.57 -2.27 -34.04
C ILE A 180 -5.98 -3.68 -33.97
N LYS A 181 -6.17 -4.40 -32.86
CA LYS A 181 -5.67 -5.78 -32.71
C LYS A 181 -6.20 -6.71 -33.79
N ARG A 182 -7.47 -6.55 -34.17
CA ARG A 182 -8.09 -7.39 -35.20
C ARG A 182 -7.53 -7.06 -36.58
N ILE A 183 -7.34 -5.78 -36.88
CA ILE A 183 -6.71 -5.30 -38.13
C ILE A 183 -5.29 -5.85 -38.26
N GLU A 184 -4.49 -5.84 -37.19
CA GLU A 184 -3.12 -6.39 -37.17
C GLU A 184 -3.04 -7.89 -37.49
N GLN A 185 -4.15 -8.62 -37.41
CA GLN A 185 -4.22 -10.07 -37.66
C GLN A 185 -4.83 -10.42 -39.03
N LEU A 186 -5.30 -9.43 -39.79
CA LEU A 186 -5.91 -9.67 -41.10
C LEU A 186 -4.85 -9.97 -42.17
N ASP A 187 -5.21 -10.82 -43.12
CA ASP A 187 -4.47 -11.00 -44.36
C ASP A 187 -4.67 -9.81 -45.31
N ASP A 188 -3.77 -9.65 -46.28
CA ASP A 188 -3.76 -8.50 -47.20
C ASP A 188 -5.08 -8.34 -47.97
N ILE A 189 -5.75 -9.45 -48.28
CA ILE A 189 -7.03 -9.45 -49.00
C ILE A 189 -8.12 -8.84 -48.11
N LYS A 190 -8.25 -9.28 -46.86
CA LYS A 190 -9.24 -8.72 -45.92
C LYS A 190 -8.90 -7.28 -45.54
N LEU A 191 -7.62 -6.94 -45.42
CA LEU A 191 -7.18 -5.55 -45.19
C LEU A 191 -7.62 -4.62 -46.32
N ALA A 192 -7.48 -5.04 -47.57
CA ALA A 192 -7.93 -4.25 -48.72
C ALA A 192 -9.45 -4.01 -48.69
N ILE A 193 -10.24 -5.02 -48.31
CA ILE A 193 -11.70 -4.88 -48.16
C ILE A 193 -12.03 -3.88 -47.05
N VAL A 194 -11.40 -4.00 -45.88
CA VAL A 194 -11.62 -3.08 -44.76
C VAL A 194 -11.25 -1.65 -45.13
N ARG A 195 -10.15 -1.45 -45.86
CA ARG A 195 -9.75 -0.14 -46.37
C ARG A 195 -10.81 0.46 -47.27
N ASN A 196 -11.31 -0.29 -48.25
CA ASN A 196 -12.34 0.19 -49.17
C ASN A 196 -13.64 0.55 -48.44
N LEU A 197 -14.01 -0.19 -47.39
CA LEU A 197 -15.15 0.14 -46.55
C LEU A 197 -14.94 1.47 -45.80
N LEU A 198 -13.76 1.68 -45.22
CA LEU A 198 -13.44 2.90 -44.47
C LEU A 198 -13.35 4.13 -45.37
N ASP A 199 -12.85 3.99 -46.60
CA ASP A 199 -12.78 5.07 -47.60
C ASP A 199 -14.18 5.48 -48.12
N SER A 200 -15.21 4.66 -47.88
CA SER A 200 -16.60 4.92 -48.29
C SER A 200 -17.49 5.59 -47.23
N LEU A 201 -16.97 5.78 -46.01
CA LEU A 201 -17.63 6.45 -44.87
C LEU A 201 -17.37 7.95 -44.86
#